data_AF-A0A2V5M7A7-F1
#
_entry.id   AF-A0A2V5M7A7-F1
#
_cell.length_a   1.000
_cell.length_b   1.000
_cell.length_c   1.000
_cell.angle_alpha   90.00
_cell.angle_beta   90.00
_cell.angle_gamma   90.00
#
_symmetry.space_group_name_H-M   'P 1'
#
loop_
_entity.id
_entity.type
_entity.pdbx_description
1 polymer ?
#
loop_
_entity_poly.entity_id
_entity_poly.type
_entity_poly.pdbx_seq_one_letter_code
_entity_poly.pdbx_strand_id
1 'polypeptide(L)' 'MPYKFLEEIGTADIAFEAVGRDLPELFRDAADATMNVMIDNLDAIEPRETRNIELSNEKIDMLLFDFL' A
#
# COMPACT_ATOMS: atom_id res chain seq x y z
N MET A 1 -0.46 -12.61 0.12
CA MET A 1 -0.08 -11.21 0.36
C MET A 1 1.36 -11.04 -0.11
N PRO A 2 1.64 -10.23 -1.12
CA PRO A 2 2.99 -9.94 -1.62
C PRO A 2 3.70 -8.85 -0.79
N TYR A 3 3.40 -8.77 0.51
CA TYR A 3 4.06 -7.88 1.46
C TYR A 3 4.20 -8.54 2.83
N LYS A 4 5.09 -8.01 3.67
CA LYS A 4 5.31 -8.47 5.05
C LYS A 4 5.51 -7.28 5.99
N PHE A 5 4.96 -7.36 7.20
CA PHE A 5 5.23 -6.40 8.27
C PHE A 5 6.59 -6.67 8.91
N LEU A 6 7.27 -5.59 9.31
CA LEU A 6 8.63 -5.61 9.86
C LEU A 6 8.59 -5.18 11.33
N GLU A 7 8.27 -6.13 12.20
CA GLU A 7 8.00 -5.91 13.63
C GLU A 7 9.17 -5.24 14.39
N GLU A 8 10.41 -5.42 13.93
CA GLU A 8 11.60 -4.89 14.60
C GLU A 8 12.02 -3.48 14.13
N ILE A 9 11.41 -2.95 13.07
CA ILE A 9 11.79 -1.66 12.47
C ILE A 9 10.82 -0.54 12.87
N GLY A 10 9.58 -0.88 13.23
CA GLY A 10 8.54 0.04 13.72
C GLY A 10 8.07 -0.33 15.13
N THR A 11 8.79 0.09 16.17
CA THR A 11 8.37 -0.19 17.57
C THR A 11 7.19 0.66 18.04
N ALA A 12 6.93 1.79 17.37
CA ALA A 12 5.77 2.68 17.62
C ALA A 12 4.91 2.92 16.37
N ASP A 13 5.45 2.61 15.19
CA ASP A 13 4.80 2.71 13.88
C ASP A 13 4.71 1.33 13.25
N ILE A 14 4.09 1.19 12.08
CA ILE A 14 4.13 -0.06 11.32
C ILE A 14 4.99 0.13 10.08
N ALA A 15 6.02 -0.72 9.97
CA ALA A 15 6.83 -0.84 8.77
C ALA A 15 6.41 -2.08 7.98
N PHE A 16 6.35 -1.98 6.66
CA PHE A 16 6.13 -3.11 5.76
C PHE A 16 7.07 -3.07 4.56
N GLU A 17 7.32 -4.23 3.98
CA GLU A 17 7.96 -4.38 2.67
C GLU A 17 6.93 -4.96 1.70
N ALA A 18 6.67 -4.27 0.58
CA ALA A 18 5.83 -4.74 -0.51
C ALA A 18 6.67 -4.96 -1.77
N VAL A 19 6.36 -6.02 -2.53
CA VAL A 19 7.06 -6.38 -3.77
C VAL A 19 6.05 -6.61 -4.89
N GLY A 20 6.33 -6.11 -6.09
CA GLY A 20 5.54 -6.35 -7.28
C GLY A 20 6.40 -6.81 -8.46
N ARG A 21 5.80 -7.50 -9.44
CA ARG A 21 6.49 -7.90 -10.68
C ARG A 21 6.81 -6.69 -11.56
N ASP A 22 6.03 -5.63 -11.42
CA ASP A 22 6.22 -4.34 -12.06
C ASP A 22 5.82 -3.21 -11.09
N LEU A 23 5.97 -1.98 -11.57
CA LEU A 23 5.75 -0.78 -10.77
C LEU A 23 4.26 -0.55 -10.41
N PRO A 24 3.27 -0.72 -11.31
CA PRO A 24 1.85 -0.68 -10.94
C PRO A 24 1.46 -1.71 -9.87
N GLU A 25 1.98 -2.94 -9.96
CA GLU A 25 1.73 -3.96 -8.96
C GLU A 25 2.34 -3.60 -7.61
N LEU A 26 3.59 -3.09 -7.58
CA LEU A 26 4.21 -2.59 -6.36
C LEU A 26 3.34 -1.54 -5.66
N PHE A 27 2.80 -0.57 -6.40
CA PHE A 27 1.94 0.48 -5.85
C PHE A 27 0.66 -0.09 -5.25
N ARG A 28 -0.03 -0.99 -5.98
CA ARG A 28 -1.24 -1.66 -5.47
C ARG A 28 -0.94 -2.44 -4.20
N ASP A 29 0.12 -3.23 -4.21
CA ASP A 29 0.48 -4.10 -3.09
C ASP A 29 0.93 -3.28 -1.86
N ALA A 30 1.52 -2.10 -2.06
CA ALA A 30 1.81 -1.15 -0.98
C ALA A 30 0.54 -0.51 -0.41
N ALA A 31 -0.45 -0.15 -1.24
CA ALA A 31 -1.74 0.33 -0.74
C ALA A 31 -2.49 -0.76 0.05
N ASP A 32 -2.49 -2.00 -0.44
CA ASP A 32 -3.08 -3.12 0.29
C ASP A 32 -2.39 -3.32 1.64
N ALA A 33 -1.06 -3.21 1.71
CA ALA A 33 -0.32 -3.28 2.97
C ALA A 33 -0.73 -2.18 3.95
N THR A 34 -0.82 -0.92 3.48
CA THR A 34 -1.30 0.22 4.28
C THR A 34 -2.72 0.00 4.78
N MET A 35 -3.62 -0.49 3.94
CA MET A 35 -5.02 -0.75 4.34
C MET A 35 -5.14 -1.90 5.33
N ASN A 36 -4.31 -2.94 5.19
CA ASN A 36 -4.27 -4.07 6.13
C ASN A 36 -3.68 -3.73 7.51
N VAL A 37 -3.05 -2.56 7.68
CA VAL A 37 -2.78 -2.01 9.03
C VAL A 37 -4.08 -1.68 9.76
N MET A 38 -5.11 -1.28 9.02
CA MET A 38 -6.38 -0.79 9.57
C MET A 38 -7.47 -1.86 9.57
N ILE A 39 -7.44 -2.81 8.61
CA ILE A 39 -8.50 -3.81 8.41
C ILE A 39 -7.87 -5.18 8.10
N ASP A 40 -8.09 -6.16 8.98
CA ASP A 40 -7.50 -7.51 8.86
C ASP A 40 -7.93 -8.30 7.61
N ASN A 41 -9.13 -8.05 7.09
CA ASN A 41 -9.70 -8.77 5.95
C ASN A 41 -10.32 -7.81 4.93
N LEU A 42 -9.49 -7.34 3.99
CA LEU A 42 -9.94 -6.48 2.90
C LEU A 42 -10.96 -7.16 1.99
N ASP A 43 -10.88 -8.49 1.80
CA ASP A 43 -11.82 -9.24 0.95
C ASP A 43 -13.26 -9.24 1.50
N ALA A 44 -13.44 -8.90 2.79
CA ALA A 44 -14.77 -8.74 3.39
C ALA A 44 -15.44 -7.40 3.08
N ILE A 45 -14.72 -6.44 2.46
CA ILE A 45 -15.24 -5.11 2.14
C ILE A 45 -16.00 -5.16 0.81
N GLU A 46 -17.28 -4.80 0.83
CA GLU A 46 -18.10 -4.72 -0.38
C GLU A 46 -17.72 -3.47 -1.22
N PRO A 47 -17.35 -3.61 -2.51
CA PRO A 47 -16.97 -2.49 -3.36
C PRO A 47 -18.20 -1.74 -3.88
N ARG A 48 -18.74 -0.84 -3.05
CA ARG A 48 -19.94 -0.05 -3.39
C ARG A 48 -19.65 1.16 -4.26
N GLU A 49 -18.44 1.70 -4.15
CA GLU A 49 -18.06 2.94 -4.79
C GLU A 49 -16.64 2.83 -5.35
N THR A 50 -16.45 3.46 -6.51
CA THR A 50 -15.12 3.60 -7.14
C THR A 50 -14.79 5.08 -7.24
N ARG A 51 -13.54 5.42 -6.97
CA ARG A 51 -12.98 6.76 -7.14
C ARG A 51 -11.70 6.65 -7.96
N ASN A 52 -11.53 7.60 -8.88
CA ASN A 52 -10.31 7.73 -9.65
C ASN A 52 -9.44 8.80 -8.98
N ILE A 53 -8.16 8.50 -8.85
CA ILE A 53 -7.14 9.45 -8.42
C ILE A 53 -6.08 9.54 -9.51
N GLU A 54 -5.62 10.76 -9.77
CA GLU A 54 -4.55 11.04 -10.72
C GLU A 54 -3.50 11.86 -9.98
N LEU A 55 -2.27 11.34 -9.95
CA LEU A 55 -1.13 11.94 -9.27
C LEU A 55 0.08 11.92 -10.22
N SER A 56 0.96 12.89 -10.07
CA SER A 56 2.19 12.97 -10.84
C SER A 56 3.32 13.50 -9.97
N ASN A 57 4.46 12.85 -10.01
CA ASN A 57 5.68 13.30 -9.34
C ASN A 57 6.87 12.94 -10.23
N GLU A 58 7.89 13.80 -10.27
CA GLU A 58 9.11 13.56 -11.06
C GLU A 58 9.96 12.43 -10.48
N LYS A 59 9.75 12.07 -9.21
CA LYS A 59 10.45 10.98 -8.53
C LYS A 59 9.49 9.89 -8.11
N ILE A 60 9.87 8.65 -8.39
CA ILE A 60 9.00 7.48 -8.20
C ILE A 60 8.69 7.17 -6.73
N ASP A 61 9.68 7.36 -5.86
CA ASP A 61 9.55 7.21 -4.41
C ASP A 61 8.61 8.27 -3.82
N MET A 62 8.71 9.51 -4.31
CA MET A 62 7.80 10.57 -3.92
C MET A 62 6.39 10.39 -4.50
N LEU A 63 6.25 9.78 -5.69
CA LEU A 63 4.93 9.40 -6.21
C LEU A 63 4.24 8.36 -5.32
N LEU A 64 5.00 7.40 -4.79
CA LEU A 64 4.48 6.43 -3.83
C LEU A 64 4.07 7.12 -2.51
N PHE A 65 4.89 8.06 -2.05
CA PHE A 65 4.54 8.89 -0.88
C PHE A 65 3.26 9.71 -1.09
N ASP A 66 3.06 10.30 -2.27
CA ASP A 66 1.85 11.07 -2.59
C ASP A 66 0.60 10.19 -2.73
N PHE A 67 0.78 8.90 -3.06
CA PHE A 67 -0.30 7.94 -3.30
C PHE A 67 -0.85 7.28 -2.03
N LEU A 68 0.00 7.03 -1.03
CA LEU A 68 -0.37 6.39 0.24
C LEU A 68 -0.88 7.41 1.27
#